data_AF-A0A9D3AYB5-F1
#
_entry.id   AF-A0A9D3AYB5-F1
#
_cell.length_a   1.000
_cell.length_b   1.000
_cell.length_c   1.000
_cell.angle_alpha   90.00
_cell.angle_beta   90.00
_cell.angle_gamma   90.00
#
_symmetry.space_group_name_H-M   'P 1'
#
loop_
_entity.id
_entity.type
_entity.pdbx_description
1 polymer ?
#
loop_
_entity_poly.entity_id
_entity_poly.type
_entity_poly.pdbx_seq_one_letter_code
_entity_poly.pdbx_strand_id
1 'polypeptide(L)'
;MKPQYLVAYNIPLLDNIERSLVGTVYKNHSIVEARELTMDILAPKLPVFIKSFQKIAPEKSSGLLLAWRRTQPFCSSILANMGFQVYRINGGYKAYRDYVRAYLGRENLPF
;
A
#
# COMPACT_ATOMS: atom_id res chain seq x y z
N MET A 1 -3.45 -22.05 -20.96
CA MET A 1 -3.72 -21.26 -19.73
C MET A 1 -2.56 -20.32 -19.51
N LYS A 2 -2.79 -19.00 -19.43
CA LYS A 2 -1.70 -18.08 -19.08
C LYS A 2 -1.29 -18.34 -17.62
N PRO A 3 -0.01 -18.53 -17.32
CA PRO A 3 0.45 -18.63 -15.94
C PRO A 3 0.01 -17.38 -15.18
N GLN A 4 -0.70 -17.59 -14.07
CA GLN A 4 -1.22 -16.53 -13.22
C GLN A 4 -0.08 -16.05 -12.30
N TYR A 5 0.90 -15.36 -12.88
CA TYR A 5 1.95 -14.73 -12.10
C TYR A 5 1.33 -13.60 -11.26
N LEU A 6 1.59 -13.61 -9.96
CA LEU A 6 1.28 -12.49 -9.08
C LEU A 6 2.17 -11.31 -9.48
N VAL A 7 1.60 -10.33 -10.19
CA VAL A 7 2.29 -9.08 -10.52
C VAL A 7 2.07 -8.07 -9.42
N ALA A 8 3.15 -7.45 -8.94
CA ALA A 8 3.09 -6.36 -7.97
C ALA A 8 3.39 -5.03 -8.66
N TYR A 9 2.56 -4.02 -8.40
CA TYR A 9 2.75 -2.65 -8.90
C TYR A 9 3.08 -1.71 -7.74
N ASN A 10 4.08 -0.85 -7.92
CA ASN A 10 4.42 0.18 -6.94
C ASN A 10 3.65 1.47 -7.26
N ILE A 11 2.72 1.85 -6.39
CA ILE A 11 1.97 3.10 -6.49
C ILE A 11 2.21 3.89 -5.20
N PRO A 12 3.26 4.74 -5.16
CA PRO A 12 3.60 5.48 -3.95
C PRO A 12 2.55 6.55 -3.65
N LEU A 13 2.18 6.66 -2.37
CA LEU A 13 1.38 7.76 -1.85
C LEU A 13 2.23 9.01 -1.63
N LEU A 14 3.42 8.80 -1.09
CA LEU A 14 4.43 9.82 -0.84
C LEU A 14 5.70 9.40 -1.57
N ASP A 15 6.39 10.37 -2.16
CA ASP A 15 7.74 10.14 -2.66
C ASP A 15 8.77 10.06 -1.50
N ASN A 16 10.04 9.88 -1.83
CA ASN A 16 11.09 9.74 -0.82
C ASN A 16 11.31 11.01 0.01
N ILE A 17 11.18 12.19 -0.59
CA ILE A 17 11.37 13.48 0.06
C ILE A 17 10.20 13.73 1.01
N GLU A 18 8.98 13.56 0.51
CA GLU A 18 7.74 13.75 1.25
C GLU A 18 7.64 12.76 2.42
N ARG A 19 7.99 11.50 2.18
CA ARG A 19 8.05 10.48 3.24
C ARG A 19 9.09 10.84 4.29
N SER A 20 10.24 11.40 3.90
CA SER A 20 11.26 11.86 4.84
C SER A 20 10.73 13.03 5.67
N LEU A 21 10.08 14.01 5.03
CA LEU A 21 9.51 15.17 5.69
C LEU A 21 8.43 14.77 6.71
N VAL A 22 7.45 13.97 6.30
CA VAL A 22 6.39 13.45 7.18
C VAL A 22 7.00 12.65 8.33
N GLY A 23 8.02 11.83 8.04
CA GLY A 23 8.74 11.06 9.06
C GLY A 23 9.45 11.93 10.09
N THR A 24 10.03 13.05 9.66
CA THR A 24 10.67 14.03 10.53
C THR A 24 9.65 14.72 11.43
N VAL A 25 8.52 15.18 10.87
CA VAL A 25 7.45 15.82 11.65
C VAL A 25 6.86 14.84 12.67
N TYR A 26 6.62 13.59 12.25
CA TYR A 26 6.13 12.53 13.15
C TYR A 26 7.06 12.30 14.35
N LYS A 27 8.38 12.36 14.14
CA LYS A 27 9.38 12.11 15.19
C LYS A 27 9.58 13.32 16.10
N ASN A 28 9.61 14.53 15.54
CA ASN A 28 10.08 15.73 16.25
C ASN A 28 8.95 16.59 16.80
N HIS A 29 7.74 16.48 16.25
CA HIS A 29 6.61 17.33 16.62
C HIS A 29 5.49 16.51 17.27
N SER A 30 4.53 16.06 16.48
CA SER A 30 3.39 15.30 16.96
C SER A 30 2.82 14.38 15.88
N ILE A 31 2.10 13.34 16.31
CA ILE A 31 1.36 12.47 15.39
C ILE A 31 0.25 13.21 14.65
N VAL A 32 -0.31 14.26 15.26
CA VAL A 32 -1.41 15.05 14.68
C VAL A 32 -0.87 15.91 13.53
N GLU A 33 0.17 16.70 13.77
CA GLU A 33 0.82 17.53 12.74
C GLU A 33 1.33 16.68 11.57
N ALA A 34 1.91 15.51 11.85
CA ALA A 34 2.36 14.61 10.78
C ALA A 34 1.20 14.11 9.92
N ARG A 35 0.01 13.89 10.51
CA ARG A 35 -1.20 13.50 9.77
C ARG A 35 -1.75 14.65 8.94
N GLU A 36 -1.80 15.85 9.49
CA GLU A 36 -2.24 17.06 8.78
C GLU A 36 -1.34 17.31 7.56
N LEU A 37 -0.02 17.34 7.76
CA LEU A 37 0.95 17.48 6.67
C LEU A 37 0.80 16.37 5.62
N THR A 38 0.57 15.13 6.06
CA THR A 38 0.32 14.02 5.13
C THR A 38 -0.93 14.28 4.29
N MET A 39 -2.01 14.80 4.88
CA MET A 39 -3.24 15.11 4.15
C MET A 39 -3.05 16.25 3.16
N ASP A 40 -2.33 17.31 3.54
CA ASP A 40 -2.04 18.45 2.65
C ASP A 40 -1.24 18.01 1.42
N ILE A 41 -0.29 17.09 1.61
CA ILE A 41 0.52 16.53 0.53
C ILE A 41 -0.31 15.56 -0.34
N LEU A 42 -1.16 14.74 0.26
CA LEU A 42 -1.88 13.68 -0.45
C LEU A 42 -3.12 14.16 -1.18
N ALA A 43 -3.90 15.08 -0.60
CA ALA A 43 -5.16 15.56 -1.14
C ALA A 43 -5.09 15.97 -2.62
N PRO A 44 -4.12 16.80 -3.08
CA PRO A 44 -4.03 17.19 -4.48
C PRO A 44 -3.63 16.03 -5.42
N LYS A 45 -3.04 14.96 -4.89
CA LYS A 45 -2.57 13.80 -5.69
C LYS A 45 -3.59 12.66 -5.76
N LEU A 46 -4.63 12.68 -4.93
CA LEU A 46 -5.65 11.63 -4.90
C LEU A 46 -6.26 11.32 -6.28
N PRO A 47 -6.60 12.31 -7.13
CA PRO A 47 -7.14 12.01 -8.45
C PRO A 47 -6.16 11.22 -9.34
N VAL A 48 -4.87 11.58 -9.30
CA VAL A 48 -3.83 10.88 -10.06
C VAL A 48 -3.60 9.48 -9.50
N PHE A 49 -3.58 9.34 -8.17
CA PHE A 49 -3.46 8.06 -7.49
C PHE A 49 -4.58 7.09 -7.89
N ILE A 50 -5.84 7.53 -7.84
CA ILE A 50 -7.00 6.69 -8.22
C ILE A 50 -6.94 6.30 -9.69
N LYS A 51 -6.58 7.22 -10.60
CA LYS A 51 -6.41 6.92 -12.03
C LYS A 51 -5.32 5.88 -12.28
N SER A 52 -4.22 5.92 -11.52
CA SER A 52 -3.16 4.91 -11.61
C SER A 52 -3.68 3.52 -11.22
N PHE A 53 -4.50 3.42 -10.18
CA PHE A 53 -5.17 2.16 -9.82
C PHE A 53 -6.13 1.68 -10.91
N GLN A 54 -6.93 2.56 -11.51
CA GLN A 54 -7.84 2.22 -12.62
C GLN A 54 -7.11 1.65 -13.83
N LYS A 55 -5.91 2.17 -14.15
CA LYS A 55 -5.10 1.65 -15.26
C LYS A 55 -4.60 0.23 -15.02
N ILE A 56 -4.32 -0.12 -13.76
CA ILE A 56 -3.78 -1.42 -13.37
C ILE A 56 -4.89 -2.46 -13.20
N ALA A 57 -6.03 -2.04 -12.63
CA ALA A 57 -7.20 -2.89 -12.39
C ALA A 57 -8.45 -2.28 -13.06
N PRO A 58 -8.54 -2.28 -14.40
CA PRO A 58 -9.65 -1.64 -15.13
C PRO A 58 -11.00 -2.30 -14.83
N GLU A 59 -11.02 -3.61 -14.58
CA GLU A 59 -12.22 -4.35 -14.21
C GLU A 59 -12.63 -4.15 -12.74
N LYS A 60 -11.91 -3.31 -11.99
CA LYS A 60 -12.04 -3.13 -10.53
C LYS A 60 -11.96 -4.45 -9.75
N SER A 61 -11.37 -5.47 -10.36
CA SER A 61 -11.20 -6.80 -9.82
C SER A 61 -10.23 -6.80 -8.61
N SER A 62 -10.31 -7.89 -7.84
CA SER A 62 -9.60 -8.08 -6.58
C SER A 62 -8.13 -7.67 -6.62
N GLY A 63 -7.78 -6.55 -5.98
CA GLY A 63 -6.41 -6.07 -5.83
C GLY A 63 -5.94 -6.21 -4.37
N LEU A 64 -4.75 -6.79 -4.17
CA LEU A 64 -4.15 -6.88 -2.84
C LEU A 64 -3.29 -5.63 -2.59
N LEU A 65 -3.69 -4.81 -1.61
CA LEU A 65 -2.94 -3.62 -1.21
C LEU A 65 -1.95 -3.96 -0.08
N LEU A 66 -0.67 -3.71 -0.34
CA LEU A 66 0.42 -3.85 0.61
C LEU A 66 1.01 -2.47 0.91
N ALA A 67 1.20 -2.14 2.19
CA ALA A 67 1.99 -0.98 2.61
C ALA A 67 3.16 -1.42 3.49
N TRP A 68 4.22 -0.63 3.50
CA TRP A 68 5.51 -1.00 4.09
C TRP A 68 5.47 -1.42 5.58
N ARG A 69 4.73 -0.69 6.43
CA ARG A 69 4.72 -0.93 7.90
C ARG A 69 3.35 -1.26 8.49
N ARG A 70 2.29 -0.65 7.96
CA ARG A 70 0.86 -0.94 8.19
C ARG A 70 0.12 -0.16 7.11
N THR A 71 -0.85 -0.76 6.43
CA THR A 71 -1.73 0.03 5.56
C THR A 71 -2.56 0.93 6.48
N GLN A 72 -2.43 2.25 6.37
CA GLN A 72 -3.45 3.12 6.94
C GLN A 72 -4.77 2.80 6.20
N PRO A 73 -5.91 2.65 6.91
CA PRO A 73 -7.21 2.35 6.29
C PRO A 73 -7.59 3.33 5.20
N PHE A 74 -7.08 4.56 5.23
CA PHE A 74 -7.33 5.62 4.28
C PHE A 74 -7.36 5.18 2.80
N CYS A 75 -6.26 4.65 2.27
CA CYS A 75 -6.20 4.33 0.83
C CYS A 75 -7.09 3.15 0.43
N SER A 76 -7.15 2.12 1.27
CA SER A 76 -8.07 1.01 1.05
C SER A 76 -9.53 1.47 1.11
N SER A 77 -9.87 2.37 2.03
CA SER A 77 -11.22 2.91 2.18
C SER A 77 -11.60 3.79 1.00
N ILE A 78 -10.71 4.66 0.53
CA ILE A 78 -10.95 5.47 -0.67
C ILE A 78 -11.16 4.58 -1.90
N LEU A 79 -10.28 3.60 -2.11
CA LEU A 79 -10.42 2.68 -3.25
C LEU A 79 -11.70 1.85 -3.14
N ALA A 80 -12.05 1.35 -1.95
CA ALA A 80 -13.30 0.65 -1.72
C ALA A 80 -14.52 1.54 -2.04
N ASN A 81 -14.51 2.80 -1.60
CA ASN A 81 -15.55 3.78 -1.91
C ASN A 81 -15.65 4.10 -3.42
N MET A 82 -14.55 3.98 -4.17
CA MET A 82 -14.54 4.11 -5.63
C MET A 82 -14.97 2.82 -6.36
N GLY A 83 -15.38 1.79 -5.61
CA GLY A 83 -15.89 0.51 -6.10
C GLY A 83 -14.82 -0.54 -6.39
N PHE A 84 -13.59 -0.36 -5.89
CA PHE A 84 -12.55 -1.39 -6.02
C PHE A 84 -12.69 -2.45 -4.94
N GLN A 85 -12.55 -3.72 -5.33
CA GLN A 85 -12.41 -4.80 -4.37
C GLN A 85 -10.96 -4.86 -3.87
N VAL A 86 -10.70 -4.30 -2.68
CA VAL A 86 -9.35 -4.19 -2.13
C VAL A 86 -9.20 -5.05 -0.88
N TYR A 87 -8.17 -5.90 -0.89
CA TYR A 87 -7.76 -6.68 0.28
C TYR A 87 -6.53 -6.07 0.93
N ARG A 88 -6.36 -6.31 2.22
CA ARG A 88 -5.21 -5.83 2.99
C ARG A 88 -4.56 -6.96 3.76
N ILE A 89 -3.24 -7.00 3.72
CA ILE A 89 -2.48 -7.84 4.66
C ILE A 89 -2.31 -7.10 5.98
N ASN A 90 -2.80 -7.71 7.06
CA ASN A 90 -2.55 -7.25 8.41
C ASN A 90 -1.04 -7.30 8.70
N GLY A 91 -0.47 -6.17 9.14
CA GLY A 91 0.98 -6.01 9.31
C GLY A 91 1.74 -5.65 8.02
N GLY A 92 1.05 -5.49 6.89
CA GLY A 92 1.62 -4.96 5.66
C GLY A 92 2.71 -5.82 5.03
N TYR A 93 3.62 -5.17 4.28
CA TYR A 93 4.70 -5.83 3.57
C TYR A 93 5.68 -6.56 4.50
N LYS A 94 5.90 -6.03 5.73
CA LYS A 94 6.73 -6.73 6.72
C LYS A 94 6.15 -8.11 7.06
N ALA A 95 4.85 -8.18 7.38
CA ALA A 95 4.19 -9.44 7.69
C ALA A 95 4.19 -10.40 6.49
N TYR A 96 3.96 -9.89 5.28
CA TYR A 96 4.09 -10.66 4.06
C TYR A 96 5.50 -11.25 3.90
N ARG A 97 6.54 -10.43 4.09
CA ARG A 97 7.94 -10.86 3.98
C ARG A 97 8.29 -11.90 5.04
N ASP A 98 7.83 -11.72 6.27
CA ASP A 98 8.07 -12.66 7.36
C ASP A 98 7.36 -14.00 7.07
N TYR A 99 6.15 -13.97 6.49
CA TYR A 99 5.46 -15.16 5.98
C TYR A 99 6.25 -15.87 4.87
N VAL A 100 6.72 -15.14 3.86
CA VAL A 100 7.51 -15.71 2.75
C VAL A 100 8.80 -16.32 3.27
N ARG A 101 9.49 -15.66 4.20
CA ARG A 101 10.70 -16.21 4.86
C ARG A 101 10.42 -17.51 5.60
N ALA A 102 9.34 -17.55 6.38
CA ALA A 102 8.93 -18.75 7.11
C ALA A 102 8.50 -19.88 6.17
N TYR A 103 7.88 -19.55 5.03
CA TYR A 103 7.52 -20.52 4.00
C TYR A 103 8.75 -21.12 3.32
N LEU A 104 9.70 -20.27 2.90
CA LEU A 104 10.92 -20.68 2.21
C LEU A 104 11.94 -21.36 3.13
N GLY A 105 11.87 -21.14 4.44
CA GLY A 105 12.75 -21.78 5.43
C GLY A 105 12.33 -23.19 5.86
N ARG A 106 11.31 -23.79 5.22
CA ARG A 106 10.88 -25.17 5.52
C ARG A 106 11.82 -26.17 4.85
N GLU A 107 12.14 -27.27 5.54
CA GLU A 107 13.00 -28.33 5.01
C GLU A 107 12.44 -28.98 3.75
N ASN A 108 11.11 -29.08 3.67
CA ASN A 108 10.41 -29.61 2.50
C ASN A 108 9.52 -28.52 1.90
N LEU A 109 9.90 -28.07 0.71
CA LEU A 109 9.06 -27.25 -0.13
C LEU A 109 8.20 -28.18 -1.01
N PRO A 110 6.94 -27.83 -1.30
CA PRO A 110 6.02 -28.69 -2.05
C PRO A 110 6.29 -28.66 -3.56
N PHE A 111 7.57 -28.64 -3.96
CA PHE A 111 8.04 -28.67 -5.33
C PHE A 111 9.34 -29.46 -5.43
#